data_AF-A0AAD7P6F9-F1
#
_entry.id   AF-A0AAD7P6F9-F1
#
_cell.length_a   1.000
_cell.length_b   1.000
_cell.length_c   1.000
_cell.angle_alpha   90.00
_cell.angle_beta   90.00
_cell.angle_gamma   90.00
#
_symmetry.space_group_name_H-M   'P 1'
#
loop_
_entity.id
_entity.type
_entity.pdbx_description
1 polymer ?
#
loop_
_entity_poly.entity_id
_entity_poly.type
_entity_poly.pdbx_seq_one_letter_code
_entity_poly.pdbx_strand_id
1 'polypeptide(L)'
;MKNLNLALKAAELNYIQVTTAVSTAILGVSYPPSQGKFSDDVSSIMKSITAFLAAHESPLLVNVYPYFSYINNQKDIPLAYALFNSKQVVVKDGQLGYKNIFDAITDAVYSALEIAGGASVEIVVSESGWPSKGNGNIATIQNAQIYNNNLIIHVSGKTGTPKRPGKNIETYVFAIFNENLKPLGTEQNFGLYNPDMTEVYHVEFPN
;
A
#
# COMPACT_ATOMS: atom_id res chain seq x y z
N MET A 1 1.19 2.29 21.52
CA MET A 1 2.20 3.21 20.96
C MET A 1 3.00 3.95 22.03
N LYS A 2 2.39 4.84 22.83
CA LYS A 2 3.11 5.64 23.86
C LYS A 2 3.98 4.80 24.83
N ASN A 3 3.43 3.77 25.45
CA ASN A 3 4.17 2.94 26.41
C ASN A 3 5.35 2.20 25.77
N LEU A 4 5.17 1.66 24.55
CA LEU A 4 6.25 1.00 23.81
C LEU A 4 7.37 1.98 23.48
N ASN A 5 7.03 3.19 23.03
CA ASN A 5 8.00 4.24 22.75
C ASN A 5 8.77 4.67 24.01
N LEU A 6 8.10 4.76 25.16
CA LEU A 6 8.77 5.03 26.45
C LEU A 6 9.73 3.90 26.84
N ALA A 7 9.33 2.64 26.65
CA ALA A 7 10.17 1.48 26.95
C ALA A 7 11.41 1.43 26.04
N LEU A 8 11.25 1.67 24.72
CA LEU A 8 12.36 1.73 23.78
C LEU A 8 13.33 2.88 24.13
N LYS A 9 12.80 4.04 24.50
CA LYS A 9 13.61 5.18 24.99
C LYS A 9 14.40 4.83 26.25
N ALA A 10 13.78 4.18 27.22
CA ALA A 10 14.43 3.75 28.46
C ALA A 10 15.52 2.70 28.23
N ALA A 11 15.39 1.91 27.16
CA ALA A 11 16.38 0.92 26.74
C ALA A 11 17.44 1.48 25.75
N GLU A 12 17.44 2.79 25.49
CA GLU A 12 18.34 3.45 24.52
C GLU A 12 18.18 2.96 23.06
N LEU A 13 17.02 2.41 22.72
CA LEU A 13 16.68 1.88 21.39
C LEU A 13 15.89 2.91 20.55
N ASN A 14 16.30 4.18 20.60
CA ASN A 14 15.60 5.31 19.95
C ASN A 14 15.52 5.21 18.43
N TYR A 15 16.35 4.36 17.81
CA TYR A 15 16.35 4.11 16.37
C TYR A 15 15.21 3.17 15.92
N ILE A 16 14.52 2.50 16.86
CA ILE A 16 13.35 1.66 16.55
C ILE A 16 12.11 2.54 16.61
N GLN A 17 11.56 2.86 15.44
CA GLN A 17 10.36 3.68 15.33
C GLN A 17 9.11 2.91 15.77
N VAL A 18 8.24 3.56 16.53
CA VAL A 18 6.92 3.02 16.90
C VAL A 18 5.87 3.55 15.95
N THR A 19 5.15 2.63 15.30
CA THR A 19 4.08 2.92 14.35
C THR A 19 2.90 1.94 14.53
N THR A 20 1.93 1.98 13.61
CA THR A 20 0.79 1.07 13.50
C THR A 20 0.46 0.85 12.02
N ALA A 21 -0.06 -0.34 11.69
CA ALA A 21 -0.49 -0.69 10.35
C ALA A 21 -2.00 -0.56 10.19
N VAL A 22 -2.44 0.00 9.06
CA VAL A 22 -3.85 0.24 8.75
C VAL A 22 -4.18 -0.26 7.35
N SER A 23 -5.42 -0.71 7.13
CA SER A 23 -5.94 -0.92 5.78
C SER A 23 -6.44 0.40 5.19
N THR A 24 -6.60 0.46 3.87
CA THR A 24 -7.16 1.64 3.19
C THR A 24 -8.65 1.85 3.45
N ALA A 25 -9.31 0.93 4.17
CA ALA A 25 -10.71 1.09 4.62
C ALA A 25 -10.89 2.21 5.65
N ILE A 26 -9.79 2.77 6.18
CA ILE A 26 -9.84 3.98 7.01
C ILE A 26 -10.22 5.24 6.21
N LEU A 27 -10.18 5.21 4.87
CA LEU A 27 -10.57 6.33 4.03
C LEU A 27 -12.09 6.33 3.82
N GLY A 28 -12.72 7.48 4.08
CA GLY A 28 -14.12 7.72 3.71
C GLY A 28 -14.25 8.35 2.31
N VAL A 29 -13.23 9.13 1.91
CA VAL A 29 -13.10 9.70 0.56
C VAL A 29 -11.72 9.34 0.05
N SER A 30 -11.66 8.88 -1.20
CA SER A 30 -10.40 8.50 -1.88
C SER A 30 -10.34 8.91 -3.35
N TYR A 31 -11.42 9.46 -3.90
CA TYR A 31 -11.48 9.93 -5.28
C TYR A 31 -12.04 11.36 -5.37
N PRO A 32 -11.34 12.29 -6.07
CA PRO A 32 -9.97 12.12 -6.55
C PRO A 32 -8.97 12.07 -5.37
N PRO A 33 -7.73 11.58 -5.56
CA PRO A 33 -6.76 11.40 -4.47
C PRO A 33 -6.51 12.65 -3.60
N SER A 34 -6.54 13.84 -4.18
CA SER A 34 -6.37 15.12 -3.47
C SER A 34 -7.46 15.40 -2.42
N GLN A 35 -8.62 14.76 -2.54
CA GLN A 35 -9.73 14.84 -1.58
C GLN A 35 -9.70 13.71 -0.56
N GLY A 36 -8.65 12.90 -0.56
CA GLY A 36 -8.46 11.81 0.40
C GLY A 36 -8.70 12.26 1.84
N LYS A 37 -9.62 11.59 2.53
CA LYS A 37 -10.00 11.93 3.91
C LYS A 37 -10.31 10.65 4.69
N PHE A 38 -9.86 10.58 5.94
CA PHE A 38 -10.28 9.51 6.85
C PHE A 38 -11.80 9.53 7.02
N SER A 39 -12.41 8.34 7.13
CA SER A 39 -13.84 8.21 7.39
C SER A 39 -14.18 8.81 8.76
N ASP A 40 -15.41 9.30 8.91
CA ASP A 40 -15.80 9.99 10.14
C ASP A 40 -15.67 9.08 11.37
N ASP A 41 -15.97 7.78 11.20
CA ASP A 41 -15.87 6.74 12.24
C ASP A 41 -14.45 6.57 12.82
N VAL A 42 -13.41 6.79 12.02
CA VAL A 42 -12.00 6.64 12.45
C VAL A 42 -11.24 7.96 12.53
N SER A 43 -11.85 9.07 12.12
CA SER A 43 -11.19 10.37 12.02
C SER A 43 -10.53 10.82 13.34
N SER A 44 -11.21 10.62 14.47
CA SER A 44 -10.72 11.00 15.80
C SER A 44 -9.51 10.17 16.24
N ILE A 45 -9.56 8.85 16.05
CA ILE A 45 -8.44 7.95 16.40
C ILE A 45 -7.25 8.20 15.46
N MET A 46 -7.51 8.36 14.15
CA MET A 46 -6.46 8.64 13.17
C MET A 46 -5.79 9.98 13.45
N LYS A 47 -6.51 11.04 13.81
CA LYS A 47 -5.91 12.32 14.22
C LYS A 47 -4.96 12.15 15.42
N SER A 48 -5.34 11.33 16.39
CA SER A 48 -4.50 11.04 17.57
C SER A 48 -3.25 10.22 17.21
N ILE A 49 -3.39 9.23 16.32
CA ILE A 49 -2.27 8.44 15.79
C ILE A 49 -1.34 9.36 14.98
N THR A 50 -1.87 10.14 14.05
CA THR A 50 -1.12 11.09 13.22
C THR A 50 -0.31 12.07 14.06
N ALA A 51 -0.91 12.66 15.11
CA ALA A 51 -0.18 13.55 16.02
C ALA A 51 0.96 12.84 16.76
N PHE A 52 0.76 11.58 17.17
CA PHE A 52 1.81 10.79 17.79
C PHE A 52 2.95 10.51 16.79
N LEU A 53 2.64 10.08 15.58
CA LEU A 53 3.60 9.77 14.54
C LEU A 53 4.43 11.00 14.16
N ALA A 54 3.77 12.14 13.92
CA ALA A 54 4.43 13.41 13.59
C ALA A 54 5.39 13.88 14.70
N ALA A 55 5.00 13.75 15.97
CA ALA A 55 5.84 14.15 17.11
C ALA A 55 7.07 13.24 17.34
N HIS A 56 7.11 12.06 16.71
CA HIS A 56 8.19 11.08 16.87
C HIS A 56 8.89 10.76 15.54
N GLU A 57 8.58 11.50 14.47
CA GLU A 57 9.11 11.27 13.12
C GLU A 57 8.92 9.82 12.64
N SER A 58 7.87 9.14 13.12
CA SER A 58 7.53 7.78 12.72
C SER A 58 6.63 7.79 11.47
N PRO A 59 6.77 6.82 10.55
CA PRO A 59 5.86 6.68 9.42
C PRO A 59 4.51 6.09 9.83
N LEU A 60 3.51 6.17 8.96
CA LEU A 60 2.32 5.31 9.02
C LEU A 60 2.52 4.09 8.11
N LEU A 61 2.24 2.89 8.61
CA LEU A 61 2.23 1.67 7.80
C LEU A 61 0.84 1.49 7.16
N VAL A 62 0.78 1.31 5.85
CA VAL A 62 -0.49 1.18 5.11
C VAL A 62 -0.49 -0.06 4.23
N ASN A 63 -1.53 -0.87 4.35
CA ASN A 63 -1.75 -2.03 3.48
C ASN A 63 -2.48 -1.56 2.21
N VAL A 64 -1.76 -1.52 1.07
CA VAL A 64 -2.24 -0.96 -0.22
C VAL A 64 -2.43 -2.08 -1.24
N TYR A 65 -3.69 -2.38 -1.57
CA TYR A 65 -4.04 -3.46 -2.50
C TYR A 65 -4.87 -2.96 -3.70
N PRO A 66 -4.21 -2.62 -4.81
CA PRO A 66 -4.84 -2.44 -6.13
C PRO A 66 -5.77 -3.59 -6.53
N TYR A 67 -5.42 -4.82 -6.18
CA TYR A 67 -6.24 -6.02 -6.43
C TYR A 67 -7.68 -5.85 -5.91
N PHE A 68 -7.83 -5.49 -4.63
CA PHE A 68 -9.15 -5.34 -4.01
C PHE A 68 -9.93 -4.17 -4.61
N SER A 69 -9.25 -3.07 -4.95
CA SER A 69 -9.87 -1.95 -5.65
C SER A 69 -10.42 -2.38 -7.01
N TYR A 70 -9.63 -3.13 -7.80
CA TYR A 70 -10.04 -3.65 -9.10
C TYR A 70 -11.25 -4.57 -8.99
N ILE A 71 -11.23 -5.62 -8.15
CA ILE A 71 -12.33 -6.59 -8.11
C ILE A 71 -13.64 -5.98 -7.61
N ASN A 72 -13.57 -4.95 -6.77
CA ASN A 72 -14.74 -4.26 -6.24
C ASN A 72 -15.32 -3.23 -7.21
N ASN A 73 -14.55 -2.76 -8.21
CA ASN A 73 -15.05 -1.84 -9.23
C ASN A 73 -14.36 -2.03 -10.60
N GLN A 74 -14.57 -3.19 -11.24
CA GLN A 74 -14.00 -3.50 -12.55
C GLN A 74 -14.55 -2.62 -13.68
N LYS A 75 -15.68 -1.95 -13.46
CA LYS A 75 -16.31 -1.06 -14.45
C LYS A 75 -15.50 0.22 -14.62
N ASP A 76 -15.07 0.82 -13.51
CA ASP A 76 -14.39 2.12 -13.53
C ASP A 76 -12.86 2.00 -13.32
N ILE A 77 -12.37 0.84 -12.87
CA ILE A 77 -10.94 0.57 -12.66
C ILE A 77 -10.48 -0.44 -13.72
N PRO A 78 -9.79 0.00 -14.80
CA PRO A 78 -9.22 -0.90 -15.78
C PRO A 78 -8.14 -1.79 -15.18
N LEU A 79 -8.05 -3.06 -15.60
CA LEU A 79 -7.02 -3.98 -15.12
C LEU A 79 -5.60 -3.43 -15.34
N ALA A 80 -5.35 -2.80 -16.49
CA ALA A 80 -4.05 -2.17 -16.79
C ALA A 80 -3.68 -1.06 -15.79
N TYR A 81 -4.66 -0.36 -15.20
CA TYR A 81 -4.43 0.64 -14.16
C TYR A 81 -4.03 0.00 -12.83
N ALA A 82 -4.61 -1.15 -12.50
CA ALA A 82 -4.30 -1.92 -11.29
C ALA A 82 -2.95 -2.67 -11.38
N LEU A 83 -2.55 -3.08 -12.59
CA LEU A 83 -1.31 -3.82 -12.86
C LEU A 83 -0.11 -2.95 -13.28
N PHE A 84 -0.17 -1.63 -13.09
CA PHE A 84 0.88 -0.67 -13.54
C PHE A 84 1.17 -0.65 -15.06
N ASN A 85 0.28 -1.19 -15.89
CA ASN A 85 0.45 -1.30 -17.33
C ASN A 85 -0.23 -0.18 -18.14
N SER A 86 -0.87 0.79 -17.49
CA SER A 86 -1.48 1.92 -18.21
C SER A 86 -0.41 2.84 -18.80
N LYS A 87 -0.48 3.07 -20.11
CA LYS A 87 0.38 4.04 -20.81
C LYS A 87 -0.10 5.49 -20.64
N GLN A 88 -1.41 5.65 -20.42
CA GLN A 88 -2.09 6.93 -20.32
C GLN A 88 -2.43 7.27 -18.86
N VAL A 89 -2.59 8.56 -18.57
CA VAL A 89 -3.17 9.01 -17.30
C VAL A 89 -4.62 8.53 -17.24
N VAL A 90 -4.96 7.78 -16.19
CA VAL A 90 -6.30 7.23 -15.97
C VAL A 90 -7.11 8.18 -15.09
N VAL A 91 -6.48 8.76 -14.06
CA VAL A 91 -7.09 9.78 -13.20
C VAL A 91 -6.30 11.07 -13.31
N LYS A 92 -6.98 12.15 -13.72
CA LYS A 92 -6.45 13.52 -13.71
C LYS A 92 -7.03 14.26 -12.51
N ASP A 93 -6.17 14.72 -11.62
CA ASP A 93 -6.53 15.37 -10.36
C ASP A 93 -5.79 16.71 -10.25
N GLY A 94 -6.43 17.78 -10.75
CA GLY A 94 -5.77 19.06 -10.96
C GLY A 94 -4.55 18.90 -11.86
N GLN A 95 -3.35 19.20 -11.34
CA GLN A 95 -2.10 19.02 -12.08
C GLN A 95 -1.57 17.58 -12.01
N LEU A 96 -1.98 16.80 -11.01
CA LEU A 96 -1.51 15.43 -10.79
C LEU A 96 -2.18 14.46 -11.78
N GLY A 97 -1.41 13.49 -12.26
CA GLY A 97 -1.89 12.46 -13.17
C GLY A 97 -1.46 11.08 -12.70
N TYR A 98 -2.43 10.20 -12.50
CA TYR A 98 -2.19 8.85 -12.00
C TYR A 98 -2.29 7.84 -13.14
N LYS A 99 -1.20 7.10 -13.37
CA LYS A 99 -1.11 6.01 -14.35
C LYS A 99 -1.26 4.62 -13.73
N ASN A 100 -1.16 4.52 -12.41
CA ASN A 100 -1.47 3.30 -11.66
C ASN A 100 -2.31 3.67 -10.43
N ILE A 101 -3.10 2.72 -9.94
CA ILE A 101 -3.99 2.96 -8.80
C ILE A 101 -3.25 2.89 -7.46
N PHE A 102 -2.09 2.24 -7.40
CA PHE A 102 -1.24 2.20 -6.21
C PHE A 102 -0.84 3.62 -5.76
N ASP A 103 -0.39 4.45 -6.71
CA ASP A 103 -0.08 5.86 -6.48
C ASP A 103 -1.31 6.65 -6.02
N ALA A 104 -2.46 6.41 -6.65
CA ALA A 104 -3.70 7.12 -6.32
C ALA A 104 -4.19 6.79 -4.91
N ILE A 105 -4.13 5.52 -4.51
CA ILE A 105 -4.48 5.09 -3.16
C ILE A 105 -3.51 5.68 -2.14
N THR A 106 -2.20 5.62 -2.41
CA THR A 106 -1.16 6.14 -1.52
C THR A 106 -1.31 7.65 -1.34
N ASP A 107 -1.56 8.39 -2.41
CA ASP A 107 -1.76 9.85 -2.35
C ASP A 107 -3.09 10.26 -1.70
N ALA A 108 -4.12 9.42 -1.77
CA ALA A 108 -5.33 9.62 -1.00
C ALA A 108 -5.05 9.53 0.51
N VAL A 109 -4.21 8.59 0.96
CA VAL A 109 -3.80 8.51 2.37
C VAL A 109 -2.92 9.69 2.76
N TYR A 110 -1.97 10.12 1.91
CA TYR A 110 -1.20 11.35 2.18
C TYR A 110 -2.08 12.58 2.33
N SER A 111 -3.10 12.73 1.48
CA SER A 111 -4.06 13.85 1.59
C SER A 111 -4.87 13.77 2.89
N ALA A 112 -5.28 12.57 3.31
CA ALA A 112 -5.97 12.36 4.58
C ALA A 112 -5.08 12.71 5.79
N LEU A 113 -3.79 12.34 5.74
CA LEU A 113 -2.80 12.69 6.76
C LEU A 113 -2.60 14.21 6.85
N GLU A 114 -2.50 14.91 5.72
CA GLU A 114 -2.38 16.37 5.68
C GLU A 114 -3.57 17.06 6.37
N ILE A 115 -4.80 16.61 6.08
CA ILE A 115 -6.02 17.11 6.74
C ILE A 115 -5.99 16.83 8.25
N ALA A 116 -5.44 15.69 8.67
CA ALA A 116 -5.28 15.33 10.08
C ALA A 116 -4.12 16.05 10.79
N GLY A 117 -3.38 16.93 10.10
CA GLY A 117 -2.25 17.69 10.65
C GLY A 117 -0.90 16.95 10.60
N GLY A 118 -0.81 15.87 9.83
CA GLY A 118 0.37 15.02 9.69
C GLY A 118 1.10 15.17 8.37
N ALA A 119 1.27 16.40 7.86
CA ALA A 119 1.91 16.63 6.56
C ALA A 119 3.35 16.08 6.47
N SER A 120 4.05 15.97 7.62
CA SER A 120 5.39 15.39 7.74
C SER A 120 5.41 13.87 7.94
N VAL A 121 4.26 13.22 8.14
CA VAL A 121 4.19 11.77 8.33
C VAL A 121 4.37 11.08 6.98
N GLU A 122 5.46 10.33 6.84
CA GLU A 122 5.71 9.49 5.67
C GLU A 122 4.85 8.22 5.71
N ILE A 123 4.63 7.61 4.54
CA ILE A 123 3.95 6.32 4.41
C ILE A 123 4.98 5.25 4.06
N VAL A 124 4.91 4.14 4.79
CA VAL A 124 5.50 2.86 4.39
C VAL A 124 4.35 1.94 3.97
N VAL A 125 4.43 1.35 2.79
CA VAL A 125 3.44 0.36 2.35
C VAL A 125 3.79 -0.99 2.98
N SER A 126 3.11 -1.35 4.07
CA SER A 126 3.39 -2.56 4.84
C SER A 126 2.92 -3.85 4.20
N GLU A 127 1.96 -3.76 3.27
CA GLU A 127 1.52 -4.90 2.47
C GLU A 127 1.04 -4.43 1.11
N SER A 128 1.46 -5.14 0.07
CA SER A 128 0.89 -5.04 -1.26
C SER A 128 1.13 -6.32 -2.03
N GLY A 129 0.14 -6.80 -2.79
CA GLY A 129 0.27 -8.05 -3.53
C GLY A 129 -0.92 -8.34 -4.43
N TRP A 130 -0.81 -9.43 -5.18
CA TRP A 130 -1.85 -9.91 -6.08
C TRP A 130 -1.92 -11.45 -6.02
N PRO A 131 -3.10 -12.05 -5.80
CA PRO A 131 -3.21 -13.49 -5.64
C PRO A 131 -3.04 -14.20 -6.99
N SER A 132 -2.36 -15.35 -6.97
CA SER A 132 -2.06 -16.16 -8.15
C SER A 132 -3.19 -17.11 -8.55
N LYS A 133 -4.15 -17.36 -7.66
CA LYS A 133 -5.30 -18.27 -7.85
C LYS A 133 -6.50 -17.82 -6.98
N GLY A 134 -7.66 -18.44 -7.20
CA GLY A 134 -8.83 -18.31 -6.33
C GLY A 134 -9.88 -17.28 -6.77
N ASN A 135 -9.68 -16.61 -7.91
CA ASN A 135 -10.66 -15.67 -8.49
C ASN A 135 -10.58 -15.65 -10.02
N GLY A 136 -10.96 -16.78 -10.64
CA GLY A 136 -11.12 -16.92 -12.09
C GLY A 136 -9.91 -16.46 -12.91
N ASN A 137 -10.16 -15.61 -13.91
CA ASN A 137 -9.16 -15.03 -14.81
C ASN A 137 -8.47 -13.78 -14.24
N ILE A 138 -8.79 -13.37 -13.00
CA ILE A 138 -8.23 -12.18 -12.35
C ILE A 138 -7.04 -12.57 -11.47
N ALA A 139 -7.25 -13.54 -10.58
CA ALA A 139 -6.19 -14.10 -9.74
C ALA A 139 -5.49 -15.23 -10.51
N THR A 140 -4.48 -14.86 -11.29
CA THR A 140 -3.70 -15.78 -12.12
C THR A 140 -2.22 -15.59 -11.84
N ILE A 141 -1.42 -16.65 -12.05
CA ILE A 141 0.05 -16.59 -11.96
C ILE A 141 0.59 -15.43 -12.81
N GLN A 142 0.06 -15.25 -14.03
CA GLN A 142 0.47 -14.19 -14.93
C GLN A 142 0.20 -12.79 -14.36
N ASN A 143 -1.01 -12.53 -13.85
CA ASN A 143 -1.33 -11.20 -13.30
C ASN A 143 -0.55 -10.94 -12.00
N ALA A 144 -0.36 -11.96 -11.15
CA ALA A 144 0.42 -11.84 -9.93
C ALA A 144 1.89 -11.51 -10.22
N GLN A 145 2.48 -12.20 -11.21
CA GLN A 145 3.84 -11.94 -11.66
C GLN A 145 3.99 -10.53 -12.22
N ILE A 146 3.06 -10.08 -13.08
CA ILE A 146 3.05 -8.72 -13.63
C ILE A 146 2.97 -7.69 -12.51
N TYR A 147 2.02 -7.86 -11.59
CA TYR A 147 1.79 -6.92 -10.49
C TYR A 147 3.03 -6.75 -9.63
N ASN A 148 3.59 -7.85 -9.12
CA ASN A 148 4.69 -7.79 -8.16
C ASN A 148 6.00 -7.29 -8.80
N ASN A 149 6.32 -7.72 -10.04
CA ASN A 149 7.51 -7.19 -10.73
C ASN A 149 7.36 -5.71 -11.07
N ASN A 150 6.18 -5.27 -11.54
CA ASN A 150 5.96 -3.85 -11.83
C ASN A 150 5.96 -2.99 -10.57
N LEU A 151 5.41 -3.50 -9.45
CA LEU A 151 5.48 -2.84 -8.15
C LEU A 151 6.95 -2.62 -7.76
N ILE A 152 7.78 -3.67 -7.82
CA ILE A 152 9.20 -3.60 -7.49
C ILE A 152 9.93 -2.59 -8.38
N ILE A 153 9.72 -2.65 -9.70
CA ILE A 153 10.32 -1.69 -10.64
C ILE A 153 9.91 -0.26 -10.28
N HIS A 154 8.63 -0.03 -10.00
CA HIS A 154 8.08 1.28 -9.68
C HIS A 154 8.71 1.86 -8.40
N VAL A 155 8.71 1.10 -7.30
CA VAL A 155 9.22 1.59 -6.00
C VAL A 155 10.76 1.67 -5.97
N SER A 156 11.45 0.87 -6.78
CA SER A 156 12.92 0.93 -6.94
C SER A 156 13.38 2.12 -7.78
N GLY A 157 12.53 2.60 -8.69
CA GLY A 157 12.83 3.69 -9.63
C GLY A 157 12.92 5.09 -9.02
N LYS A 158 12.79 5.22 -7.69
CA LYS A 158 12.85 6.49 -6.93
C LYS A 158 11.93 7.61 -7.43
N THR A 159 10.90 7.26 -8.20
CA THR A 159 9.98 8.25 -8.78
C THR A 159 9.04 8.82 -7.71
N GLY A 160 8.70 8.00 -6.72
CA GLY A 160 7.64 8.30 -5.75
C GLY A 160 6.27 8.35 -6.41
N THR A 161 5.31 8.96 -5.71
CA THR A 161 3.96 9.20 -6.24
C THR A 161 3.87 10.59 -6.88
N PRO A 162 2.81 10.89 -7.66
CA PRO A 162 2.55 12.24 -8.15
C PRO A 162 2.55 13.34 -7.07
N LYS A 163 1.98 13.10 -5.88
CA LYS A 163 1.94 14.08 -4.78
C LYS A 163 3.25 14.15 -3.99
N ARG A 164 4.06 13.08 -3.97
CA ARG A 164 5.37 13.00 -3.30
C ARG A 164 6.47 12.56 -4.28
N PRO A 165 6.77 13.39 -5.30
CA PRO A 165 7.75 13.03 -6.33
C PRO A 165 9.17 12.97 -5.76
N GLY A 166 9.98 12.05 -6.29
CA GLY A 166 11.41 11.91 -5.94
C GLY A 166 11.69 11.26 -4.59
N LYS A 167 10.66 10.79 -3.88
CA LYS A 167 10.79 10.04 -2.62
C LYS A 167 10.51 8.56 -2.85
N ASN A 168 11.39 7.70 -2.35
CA ASN A 168 11.13 6.26 -2.35
C ASN A 168 9.94 5.94 -1.45
N ILE A 169 9.15 4.96 -1.86
CA ILE A 169 8.08 4.40 -1.05
C ILE A 169 8.57 3.03 -0.57
N GLU A 170 9.01 2.96 0.68
CA GLU A 170 9.34 1.67 1.28
C GLU A 170 8.10 0.78 1.23
N THR A 171 8.25 -0.42 0.66
CA THR A 171 7.11 -1.28 0.30
C THR A 171 7.46 -2.74 0.58
N TYR A 172 6.54 -3.43 1.24
CA TYR A 172 6.64 -4.84 1.57
C TYR A 172 5.65 -5.64 0.72
N VAL A 173 6.18 -6.60 -0.04
CA VAL A 173 5.36 -7.50 -0.86
C VAL A 173 4.68 -8.53 0.04
N PHE A 174 3.36 -8.59 -0.04
CA PHE A 174 2.55 -9.62 0.61
C PHE A 174 2.28 -10.75 -0.39
N ALA A 175 2.77 -11.98 -0.19
CA ALA A 175 3.63 -12.44 0.90
C ALA A 175 4.67 -13.44 0.39
N ILE A 176 5.60 -13.85 1.26
CA ILE A 176 6.65 -14.80 0.88
C ILE A 176 6.07 -16.17 0.47
N PHE A 177 5.12 -16.73 1.22
CA PHE A 177 4.57 -18.07 0.97
C PHE A 177 3.06 -18.07 0.78
N ASN A 178 2.56 -19.07 0.06
CA ASN A 178 1.14 -19.43 0.10
C ASN A 178 0.76 -19.96 1.49
N GLU A 179 -0.27 -19.38 2.11
CA GLU A 179 -0.67 -19.66 3.49
C GLU A 179 -1.93 -20.54 3.52
N ASN A 180 -1.78 -21.85 3.62
CA ASN A 180 -2.89 -22.81 3.49
C ASN A 180 -3.92 -22.81 4.65
N LEU A 181 -3.63 -22.13 5.76
CA LEU A 181 -4.56 -21.97 6.89
C LEU A 181 -5.41 -20.69 6.79
N LYS A 182 -5.19 -19.85 5.77
CA LYS A 182 -6.06 -18.70 5.49
C LYS A 182 -7.43 -19.14 4.93
N PRO A 183 -8.44 -18.25 4.95
CA PRO A 183 -9.74 -18.51 4.36
C PRO A 183 -9.63 -19.05 2.92
N LEU A 184 -10.48 -20.02 2.56
CA LEU A 184 -10.46 -20.62 1.22
C LEU A 184 -10.64 -19.56 0.13
N GLY A 185 -9.85 -19.66 -0.94
CA GLY A 185 -9.90 -18.74 -2.08
C GLY A 185 -8.59 -17.99 -2.28
N THR A 186 -8.68 -16.69 -2.57
CA THR A 186 -7.52 -15.85 -2.92
C THR A 186 -6.51 -15.71 -1.79
N GLU A 187 -6.98 -15.68 -0.53
CA GLU A 187 -6.14 -15.47 0.65
C GLU A 187 -5.06 -16.55 0.83
N GLN A 188 -5.27 -17.76 0.32
CA GLN A 188 -4.28 -18.85 0.36
C GLN A 188 -3.21 -18.75 -0.73
N ASN A 189 -3.30 -17.77 -1.65
CA ASN A 189 -2.60 -17.77 -2.93
C ASN A 189 -1.81 -16.48 -3.24
N PHE A 190 -1.47 -15.68 -2.22
CA PHE A 190 -0.65 -14.46 -2.36
C PHE A 190 0.86 -14.69 -2.38
N GLY A 191 1.30 -15.93 -2.13
CA GLY A 191 2.72 -16.27 -2.03
C GLY A 191 3.50 -16.03 -3.31
N LEU A 192 4.72 -15.53 -3.16
CA LEU A 192 5.76 -15.59 -4.19
C LEU A 192 6.28 -17.03 -4.37
N TYR A 193 6.31 -17.78 -3.26
CA TYR A 193 6.78 -19.16 -3.19
C TYR A 193 5.70 -20.11 -2.65
N ASN A 194 5.80 -21.37 -3.04
CA ASN A 194 5.09 -22.45 -2.38
C ASN A 194 5.77 -22.81 -1.04
N PRO A 195 5.10 -23.50 -0.11
CA PRO A 195 5.71 -23.91 1.16
C PRO A 195 6.95 -24.79 1.04
N ASP A 196 7.14 -25.45 -0.11
CA ASP A 196 8.33 -26.26 -0.44
C ASP A 196 9.49 -25.45 -1.05
N MET A 197 9.38 -24.10 -1.00
CA MET A 197 10.35 -23.13 -1.54
C MET A 197 10.44 -23.07 -3.07
N THR A 198 9.60 -23.82 -3.80
CA THR A 198 9.49 -23.61 -5.25
C THR A 198 8.79 -22.29 -5.56
N GLU A 199 9.22 -21.60 -6.61
CA GLU A 199 8.57 -20.37 -7.05
C GLU A 199 7.13 -20.65 -7.53
N VAL A 200 6.18 -19.80 -7.15
CA VAL A 200 4.87 -19.76 -7.82
C VAL A 200 5.03 -19.06 -9.18
N TYR A 201 5.84 -18.01 -9.20
CA TYR A 201 6.32 -17.26 -10.36
C TYR A 201 7.60 -16.52 -9.99
N HIS A 202 8.43 -16.23 -10.97
CA HIS A 202 9.69 -15.52 -10.75
C HIS A 202 9.46 -14.03 -10.46
N VAL A 203 10.21 -13.49 -9.49
CA VAL A 203 10.23 -12.08 -9.11
C VAL A 203 11.67 -11.59 -9.00
N GLU A 204 11.97 -10.47 -9.66
CA GLU A 204 13.29 -9.85 -9.66
C GLU A 204 13.36 -8.75 -8.59
N PHE A 205 13.87 -9.08 -7.41
CA PHE A 205 14.19 -8.07 -6.40
C PHE A 205 15.52 -7.36 -6.75
N PRO A 206 15.64 -6.04 -6.47
CA PRO A 206 16.91 -5.34 -6.64
C PRO A 206 17.99 -5.93 -5.72
N ASN A 207 19.21 -6.06 -6.25
CA ASN A 207 20.40 -6.47 -5.49
C ASN A 207 20.87 -5.40 -4.51
#